data_AF-A0A7W1B7A8-F1
#
_entry.id   AF-A0A7W1B7A8-F1
#
_cell.length_a   1.000
_cell.length_b   1.000
_cell.length_c   1.000
_cell.angle_alpha   90.00
_cell.angle_beta   90.00
_cell.angle_gamma   90.00
#
_symmetry.space_group_name_H-M   'P 1'
#
loop_
_entity.id
_entity.type
_entity.pdbx_description
1 polymer ?
#
loop_
_entity_poly.entity_id
_entity_poly.type
_entity_poly.pdbx_seq_one_letter_code
_entity_poly.pdbx_strand_id
1 'polypeptide(L)'
;MSHVKPQRWSDAFAGRVAAADRAAMDRHADACSRCASARERVTRASESFGAMRAQTAPELPWDSIRARVHWSVSSELRASQRGERRQGRVWQGLAL
;
A
#
# COMPACT_ATOMS: atom_id res chain seq x y z
N MET A 1 11.26 -21.50 -23.33
CA MET A 1 10.35 -20.36 -23.10
C MET A 1 10.34 -20.07 -21.60
N SER A 2 10.73 -18.88 -21.16
CA SER A 2 10.74 -18.51 -19.74
C SER A 2 9.33 -18.14 -19.26
N HIS A 3 9.06 -18.28 -17.96
CA HIS A 3 7.78 -17.89 -17.37
C HIS A 3 7.52 -16.39 -17.53
N VAL A 4 6.25 -16.04 -17.71
CA VAL A 4 5.81 -14.64 -17.75
C VAL A 4 5.93 -14.04 -16.35
N LYS A 5 6.61 -12.89 -16.24
CA LYS A 5 6.77 -12.17 -14.97
C LYS A 5 5.39 -11.74 -14.42
N PRO A 6 5.12 -11.87 -13.10
CA PRO A 6 3.85 -11.46 -12.49
C PRO A 6 3.39 -10.04 -12.82
N GLN A 7 4.32 -9.09 -12.91
CA GLN A 7 4.01 -7.69 -13.24
C GLN A 7 3.38 -7.55 -14.63
N ARG A 8 3.79 -8.36 -15.61
CA ARG A 8 3.20 -8.29 -16.96
C ARG A 8 1.74 -8.72 -16.98
N TRP A 9 1.31 -9.63 -16.10
CA TRP A 9 -0.10 -9.98 -15.94
C TRP A 9 -0.91 -8.80 -15.41
N SER A 10 -0.34 -8.01 -14.49
CA SER A 10 -0.98 -6.78 -13.98
C SER A 10 -1.08 -5.71 -15.08
N ASP A 11 -0.02 -5.55 -15.89
CA ASP A 11 -0.05 -4.64 -17.03
C ASP A 11 -1.08 -5.07 -18.09
N ALA A 12 -1.20 -6.38 -18.35
CA ALA A 12 -2.19 -6.92 -19.27
C ALA A 12 -3.63 -6.69 -18.76
N PHE A 13 -3.87 -6.85 -17.46
CA PHE A 13 -5.15 -6.51 -16.83
C PHE A 13 -5.46 -5.01 -16.97
N ALA A 14 -4.46 -4.15 -16.75
CA ALA A 14 -4.60 -2.70 -16.86
C ALA A 14 -4.67 -2.17 -18.31
N GLY A 15 -4.67 -3.06 -19.33
CA GLY A 15 -4.71 -2.67 -20.74
C GLY A 15 -3.42 -2.02 -21.25
N ARG A 16 -2.29 -2.16 -20.55
CA ARG A 16 -0.98 -1.59 -20.91
C ARG A 16 -0.12 -2.50 -21.79
N VAL A 17 -0.63 -3.69 -22.12
CA VAL A 17 0.05 -4.67 -22.99
C VAL A 17 -0.69 -4.72 -24.33
N ALA A 18 0.07 -4.75 -25.43
CA ALA A 18 -0.50 -4.87 -26.77
C ALA A 18 -1.34 -6.17 -26.89
N ALA A 19 -2.42 -6.12 -27.68
CA ALA A 19 -3.34 -7.25 -27.80
C ALA A 19 -2.65 -8.55 -28.29
N ALA A 20 -1.68 -8.44 -29.21
CA ALA A 20 -0.89 -9.57 -29.69
C ALA A 20 -0.04 -10.22 -28.60
N ASP A 21 0.63 -9.41 -27.77
CA ASP A 21 1.43 -9.87 -26.64
C ASP A 21 0.54 -10.53 -25.58
N ARG A 22 -0.63 -9.96 -25.30
CA ARG A 22 -1.61 -10.55 -24.40
C ARG A 22 -2.05 -11.93 -24.89
N ALA A 23 -2.39 -12.06 -26.17
CA ALA A 23 -2.77 -13.34 -26.77
C ALA A 23 -1.62 -14.37 -26.72
N ALA A 24 -0.36 -13.94 -26.85
CA ALA A 24 0.79 -14.82 -26.68
C ALA A 24 0.98 -15.27 -25.22
N MET A 25 0.78 -14.35 -24.26
CA MET A 25 0.81 -14.66 -22.83
C MET A 25 -0.29 -15.66 -22.46
N ASP A 26 -1.52 -15.45 -22.94
CA ASP A 26 -2.66 -16.32 -22.66
C ASP A 26 -2.43 -17.74 -23.20
N ARG A 27 -1.98 -17.87 -24.45
CA ARG A 27 -1.58 -19.18 -25.02
C ARG A 27 -0.51 -19.88 -24.20
N HIS A 28 0.46 -19.15 -23.65
CA HIS A 28 1.48 -19.73 -22.79
C HIS A 28 0.90 -20.20 -21.45
N ALA A 29 -0.01 -19.42 -20.85
CA ALA A 29 -0.66 -19.78 -19.59
C ALA A 29 -1.52 -21.05 -19.74
N ASP A 30 -2.18 -21.25 -20.88
CA ASP A 30 -2.98 -22.45 -21.13
C ASP A 30 -2.15 -23.74 -21.11
N ALA A 31 -0.85 -23.65 -21.46
CA ALA A 31 0.09 -24.78 -21.41
C ALA A 31 0.98 -24.80 -20.16
N CYS A 32 1.01 -23.74 -19.35
CA CYS A 32 1.92 -23.59 -18.21
C CYS A 32 1.15 -23.31 -16.92
N SER A 33 1.00 -24.35 -16.07
CA SER A 33 0.27 -24.27 -14.79
C SER A 33 0.73 -23.14 -13.87
N ARG A 34 2.05 -22.87 -13.83
CA ARG A 34 2.62 -21.76 -13.04
C ARG A 34 2.19 -20.40 -13.56
N CYS A 35 2.12 -20.22 -14.88
CA CYS A 35 1.67 -18.98 -15.49
C CYS A 35 0.14 -18.85 -15.40
N ALA A 36 -0.61 -19.94 -15.56
CA ALA A 36 -2.05 -19.96 -15.28
C ALA A 36 -2.37 -19.51 -13.84
N SER A 37 -1.67 -20.08 -12.85
CA SER A 37 -1.83 -19.71 -11.44
C SER A 37 -1.44 -18.24 -11.17
N ALA A 38 -0.44 -17.72 -11.87
CA ALA A 38 -0.09 -16.30 -11.77
C ALA A 38 -1.18 -15.39 -12.38
N ARG A 39 -1.69 -15.74 -13.56
CA ARG A 39 -2.80 -15.03 -14.23
C ARG A 39 -4.03 -14.99 -13.33
N GLU A 40 -4.41 -16.12 -12.76
CA GLU A 40 -5.59 -16.23 -11.89
C GLU A 40 -5.46 -15.37 -10.64
N ARG A 41 -4.31 -15.44 -9.94
CA ARG A 41 -4.07 -14.63 -8.73
C ARG A 41 -4.15 -13.14 -9.01
N VAL A 42 -3.54 -12.68 -10.10
CA VAL A 42 -3.58 -11.26 -10.48
C VAL A 42 -5.01 -10.87 -10.85
N THR A 43 -5.71 -11.66 -11.65
CA THR A 43 -7.09 -11.38 -12.06
C THR A 43 -8.02 -11.25 -10.85
N ARG A 44 -8.00 -12.23 -9.93
CA ARG A 44 -8.80 -12.21 -8.70
C ARG A 44 -8.48 -10.98 -7.83
N ALA A 45 -7.20 -10.65 -7.68
CA ALA A 45 -6.79 -9.48 -6.90
C ALA A 45 -7.23 -8.17 -7.58
N SER A 46 -7.20 -8.11 -8.90
CA SER A 46 -7.61 -6.92 -9.64
C SER A 46 -9.12 -6.71 -9.67
N GLU A 47 -9.91 -7.78 -9.74
CA GLU A 47 -11.37 -7.75 -9.63
C GLU A 47 -11.84 -7.25 -8.26
N SER A 48 -11.13 -7.61 -7.18
CA SER A 48 -11.48 -7.13 -5.83
C SER A 48 -11.38 -5.61 -5.70
N PHE A 49 -10.42 -4.97 -6.38
CA PHE A 49 -10.36 -3.51 -6.45
C PHE A 49 -11.56 -2.91 -7.20
N GLY A 50 -12.06 -3.59 -8.23
CA GLY A 50 -13.30 -3.22 -8.90
C GLY A 50 -14.49 -3.24 -7.94
N ALA A 51 -14.62 -4.30 -7.13
CA ALA A 51 -15.67 -4.43 -6.12
C ALA A 51 -15.54 -3.39 -5.00
N MET A 52 -14.31 -3.05 -4.57
CA MET A 52 -14.07 -1.96 -3.60
C MET A 52 -14.46 -0.61 -4.17
N ARG A 53 -14.16 -0.35 -5.45
CA ARG A 53 -14.48 0.92 -6.12
C ARG A 53 -15.98 1.10 -6.33
N ALA A 54 -16.72 0.01 -6.55
CA ALA A 54 -18.17 0.04 -6.72
C ALA A 54 -18.94 0.28 -5.42
N GLN A 55 -18.29 0.12 -4.26
CA GLN A 55 -18.90 0.44 -2.97
C GLN A 55 -19.02 1.95 -2.78
N THR A 56 -20.11 2.38 -2.14
CA THR A 56 -20.26 3.77 -1.72
C THR A 56 -19.11 4.14 -0.79
N ALA A 57 -18.45 5.27 -1.07
CA ALA A 57 -17.40 5.76 -0.21
C ALA A 57 -17.94 5.93 1.22
N PRO A 58 -17.25 5.41 2.25
CA PRO A 58 -17.71 5.56 3.62
C PRO A 58 -17.72 7.04 3.99
N GLU A 59 -18.74 7.44 4.74
CA GLU A 59 -18.73 8.75 5.38
C GLU A 59 -17.66 8.74 6.47
N LEU A 60 -16.62 9.55 6.29
CA LEU A 60 -15.53 9.65 7.24
C LEU A 60 -15.72 10.90 8.10
N PRO A 61 -15.69 10.79 9.45
CA PRO A 61 -15.80 11.93 10.35
C PRO A 61 -14.48 12.70 10.39
N TRP A 62 -14.16 13.40 9.30
CA TRP A 62 -12.87 14.05 9.07
C TRP A 62 -12.46 15.00 10.18
N ASP A 63 -13.41 15.71 10.80
CA ASP A 63 -13.13 16.63 11.90
C ASP A 63 -12.67 15.89 13.15
N SER A 64 -13.29 14.75 13.47
CA SER A 64 -12.87 13.89 14.59
C SER A 64 -11.47 13.30 14.35
N ILE A 65 -11.21 12.83 13.13
CA ILE A 65 -9.89 12.32 12.73
C ILE A 65 -8.84 13.43 12.85
N ARG A 66 -9.11 14.62 12.33
CA ARG A 66 -8.20 15.76 12.37
C ARG A 66 -7.91 16.20 13.80
N ALA A 67 -8.93 16.32 14.64
CA ALA A 67 -8.77 16.67 16.04
C ALA A 67 -7.89 15.65 16.77
N ARG A 68 -8.14 14.35 16.57
CA ARG A 68 -7.35 13.28 17.18
C ARG A 68 -5.88 13.31 16.74
N VAL A 69 -5.63 13.46 15.43
CA VAL A 69 -4.26 13.57 14.90
C VAL A 69 -3.56 14.79 15.48
N HIS A 70 -4.21 15.95 15.49
CA HIS A 70 -3.65 17.18 16.06
C HIS A 70 -3.24 16.99 17.54
N TRP A 71 -4.12 16.39 18.34
CA TRP A 71 -3.85 16.16 19.76
C TRP A 71 -2.73 15.14 19.99
N SER A 72 -2.71 14.03 19.24
CA SER A 72 -1.63 13.04 19.33
C SER A 72 -0.27 13.68 19.03
N VAL A 73 -0.13 14.32 17.86
CA VAL A 73 1.13 14.99 17.46
C VAL A 73 1.54 16.05 18.47
N SER A 74 0.60 16.88 18.93
CA SER A 74 0.88 17.93 19.92
C SER A 74 1.27 17.36 21.28
N SER A 75 0.74 16.20 21.65
CA SER A 75 1.07 15.53 22.92
C SER A 75 2.49 14.94 22.88
N GLU A 76 2.85 14.30 21.76
CA GLU A 76 4.19 13.75 21.52
C GLU A 76 5.26 14.85 21.49
N LEU A 77 5.03 15.93 20.74
CA LEU A 77 5.94 17.07 20.70
C LEU A 77 6.18 17.66 22.10
N ARG A 78 5.11 17.83 22.88
CA ARG A 78 5.22 18.33 24.26
C ARG A 78 5.91 17.32 25.19
N ALA A 79 5.74 16.01 24.98
CA ALA A 79 6.45 14.99 25.74
C ALA A 79 7.95 15.01 25.45
N SER A 80 8.34 15.13 24.17
CA SER A 80 9.75 15.26 23.75
C SER A 80 10.41 16.50 24.34
N GLN A 81 9.75 17.66 24.25
CA GLN A 81 10.27 18.91 24.84
C GLN A 81 10.43 18.82 26.37
N ARG A 82 9.51 18.14 27.07
CA ARG A 82 9.66 17.90 28.51
C ARG A 82 10.83 16.96 28.81
N GLY A 83 11.04 15.93 28.00
CA GLY A 83 12.18 15.02 28.11
C GLY A 83 13.52 15.74 27.93
N GLU A 84 13.62 16.59 26.91
CA GLU A 84 14.82 17.38 26.60
C GLU A 84 15.13 18.40 27.70
N ARG A 85 14.13 19.15 28.19
CA ARG A 85 14.29 20.05 29.34
C ARG A 85 14.68 19.33 30.63
N ARG A 86 14.26 18.08 30.80
CA ARG A 86 14.63 17.26 31.97
C ARG A 86 16.07 16.78 31.85
N GLN A 87 16.52 16.35 30.68
CA GLN A 87 17.92 16.00 30.44
C GLN A 87 18.84 17.24 30.59
N GLY A 88 18.51 18.37 29.96
CA GLY A 88 19.33 19.59 30.07
C GLY A 88 19.52 20.08 31.52
N ARG A 89 18.52 19.87 32.39
CA ARG A 89 18.66 20.15 33.84
C ARG A 89 19.52 19.14 34.60
N VAL A 90 19.52 17.87 34.20
CA VAL A 90 20.41 16.85 34.79
C VAL A 90 21.87 17.15 34.43
N TRP A 91 22.16 17.59 33.21
CA TRP A 91 23.52 17.97 32.80
C TRP A 91 24.05 19.23 33.51
N GLN A 92 23.18 20.18 33.88
CA GLN A 92 23.58 21.37 34.66
C GLN A 92 23.79 21.10 36.15
N GLY A 93 23.24 20.01 36.70
CA GLY A 93 23.44 19.61 38.10
C GLY A 93 24.66 18.72 38.35
N LEU A 94 25.31 18.22 37.30
CA LEU A 94 26.51 17.37 37.35
C LEU A 94 27.82 18.14 37.11
N ALA A 95 27.76 19.46 36.96
CA ALA A 95 28.89 20.35 36.68
C ALA A 95 29.33 21.19 37.90
N LEU A 96 28.92 20.82 39.12
CA LEU A 96 29.37 21.38 40.40
C LEU A 96 29.98 20.26 41.25
#